data_AF-A0A9Y2JIM6-F1
#
_entry.id   AF-A0A9Y2JIM6-F1
#
_cell.length_a   1.000
_cell.length_b   1.000
_cell.length_c   1.000
_cell.angle_alpha   90.00
_cell.angle_beta   90.00
_cell.angle_gamma   90.00
#
_symmetry.space_group_name_H-M   'P 1'
#
loop_
_entity.id
_entity.type
_entity.pdbx_description
1 polymer ?
#
loop_
_entity_poly.entity_id
_entity_poly.type
_entity_poly.pdbx_seq_one_letter_code
_entity_poly.pdbx_strand_id
1 'polypeptide(L)'
;MEPVHVAVWTADPIMHAGLTSFLRTRTELVVVEPGELAGQGVLVAHIDRMTPQVVAELRGDGAQARVPKVLLAGELGENDILTAVECRVVAVLPRARTSGDSLVEAVLSVVPGRGLLPAELLGQLLDSVRQLQSEPPASCGPGSAGLTPREVDVLRLMAEGCDTAEIADKLCYSERTVKNTVYGLTNRLNLRNRPHAVAYAMRAGVI
;
A
#
# COMPACT_ATOMS: atom_id res chain seq x y z
N MET A 1 20.56 -25.22 1.17
CA MET A 1 19.32 -24.40 1.07
C MET A 1 18.72 -24.69 -0.28
N GLU A 2 17.42 -24.95 -0.37
CA GLU A 2 16.75 -24.98 -1.67
C GLU A 2 16.81 -23.58 -2.28
N PRO A 3 17.06 -23.47 -3.60
CA PRO A 3 17.18 -22.18 -4.24
C PRO A 3 15.81 -21.50 -4.31
N VAL A 4 15.79 -20.19 -4.11
CA VAL A 4 14.56 -19.41 -4.02
C VAL A 4 14.08 -19.06 -5.43
N HIS A 5 12.83 -19.37 -5.74
CA HIS A 5 12.24 -18.98 -7.02
C HIS A 5 11.90 -17.48 -6.98
N VAL A 6 12.38 -16.74 -7.97
CA VAL A 6 12.21 -15.30 -8.05
C VAL A 6 11.65 -14.93 -9.42
N ALA A 7 10.69 -14.02 -9.48
CA ALA A 7 10.37 -13.34 -10.73
C ALA A 7 10.62 -11.84 -10.62
N VAL A 8 10.79 -11.20 -11.76
CA VAL A 8 11.01 -9.75 -11.86
C VAL A 8 9.76 -9.11 -12.44
N TRP A 9 9.32 -8.00 -11.85
CA TRP A 9 8.32 -7.12 -12.44
C TRP A 9 8.83 -5.67 -12.45
N THR A 10 8.71 -5.01 -13.59
CA THR A 10 9.08 -3.60 -13.75
C THR A 10 8.48 -3.09 -15.05
N ALA A 11 8.06 -1.82 -15.05
CA ALA A 11 7.60 -1.15 -16.27
C ALA A 11 8.77 -0.76 -17.21
N ASP A 12 9.99 -0.66 -16.69
CA ASP A 12 11.20 -0.34 -17.47
C ASP A 12 11.84 -1.61 -18.07
N PRO A 13 11.87 -1.77 -19.40
CA PRO A 13 12.44 -2.95 -20.07
C PRO A 13 13.95 -3.13 -19.86
N ILE A 14 14.70 -2.04 -19.73
CA ILE A 14 16.15 -2.09 -19.50
C ILE A 14 16.40 -2.58 -18.09
N MET A 15 15.65 -2.07 -17.11
CA MET A 15 15.72 -2.56 -15.73
C MET A 15 15.29 -4.02 -15.63
N HIS A 16 14.28 -4.44 -16.40
CA HIS A 16 13.85 -5.83 -16.44
C HIS A 16 15.00 -6.74 -16.87
N ALA A 17 15.63 -6.41 -18.00
CA ALA A 17 16.74 -7.17 -18.55
C ALA A 17 17.94 -7.18 -17.58
N GLY A 18 18.28 -6.03 -16.98
CA GLY A 18 19.38 -5.89 -16.03
C GLY A 18 19.19 -6.72 -14.77
N LEU A 19 18.02 -6.60 -14.11
CA LEU A 19 17.69 -7.35 -12.90
C LEU A 19 17.62 -8.85 -13.19
N THR A 20 16.94 -9.26 -14.26
CA THR A 20 16.84 -10.66 -14.66
C THR A 20 18.22 -11.27 -14.91
N SER A 21 19.08 -10.57 -15.66
CA SER A 21 20.44 -11.00 -15.94
C SER A 21 21.25 -11.14 -14.66
N PHE A 22 21.20 -10.12 -13.79
CA PHE A 22 21.90 -10.13 -12.51
C PHE A 22 21.45 -11.28 -11.60
N LEU A 23 20.15 -11.48 -11.40
CA LEU A 23 19.62 -12.51 -10.51
C LEU A 23 19.96 -13.93 -11.02
N ARG A 24 20.01 -14.14 -12.34
CA ARG A 24 20.45 -15.41 -12.94
C ARG A 24 21.92 -15.76 -12.66
N THR A 25 22.75 -14.79 -12.31
CA THR A 25 24.16 -15.06 -11.93
C THR A 25 24.30 -15.66 -10.54
N ARG A 26 23.24 -15.63 -9.72
CA ARG A 26 23.27 -16.06 -8.33
C ARG A 26 22.75 -17.49 -8.20
N THR A 27 23.55 -18.36 -7.62
CA THR A 27 23.26 -19.79 -7.48
C THR A 27 22.13 -20.09 -6.50
N GLU A 28 21.87 -19.16 -5.60
CA GLU A 28 20.86 -19.23 -4.55
C GLU A 28 19.46 -18.92 -5.07
N LEU A 29 19.34 -18.39 -6.30
CA LEU A 29 18.11 -17.89 -6.89
C LEU A 29 17.83 -18.62 -8.22
N VAL A 30 16.55 -18.94 -8.47
CA VAL A 30 16.08 -19.41 -9.77
C VAL A 30 15.12 -18.38 -10.33
N VAL A 31 15.50 -17.74 -11.44
CA VAL A 31 14.61 -16.77 -12.08
C VAL A 31 13.57 -17.51 -12.92
N VAL A 32 12.31 -17.36 -12.54
CA VAL A 32 11.13 -17.94 -13.20
C VAL A 32 10.25 -16.84 -13.79
N GLU A 33 9.36 -17.22 -14.70
CA GLU A 33 8.36 -16.27 -15.18
C GLU A 33 7.37 -15.92 -14.06
N PRO A 34 6.84 -14.69 -14.01
CA PRO A 34 5.90 -14.29 -12.96
C PRO A 34 4.71 -15.25 -12.82
N GLY A 35 4.22 -15.83 -13.91
CA GLY A 35 3.09 -16.78 -13.89
C GLY A 35 3.41 -18.13 -13.24
N GLU A 36 4.70 -18.46 -13.11
CA GLU A 36 5.20 -19.74 -12.57
C GLU A 36 5.57 -19.62 -11.08
N LEU A 37 5.41 -18.43 -10.48
CA LEU A 37 5.59 -18.20 -9.05
C LEU A 37 4.54 -18.99 -8.25
N ALA A 38 4.93 -20.18 -7.79
CA ALA A 38 4.21 -20.95 -6.78
C ALA A 38 4.57 -20.48 -5.35
N GLY A 39 3.80 -20.92 -4.35
CA GLY A 39 3.67 -20.29 -3.02
C GLY A 39 4.91 -20.05 -2.15
N GLN A 40 6.11 -20.43 -2.57
CA GLN A 40 7.38 -20.11 -1.88
C GLN A 40 8.29 -19.15 -2.67
N GLY A 41 7.82 -18.61 -3.80
CA GLY A 41 8.58 -17.67 -4.60
C GLY A 41 8.50 -16.23 -4.10
N VAL A 42 9.41 -15.38 -4.58
CA VAL A 42 9.50 -13.95 -4.26
C VAL A 42 9.37 -13.13 -5.54
N LEU A 43 8.57 -12.06 -5.52
CA LEU A 43 8.50 -11.12 -6.63
C LEU A 43 9.43 -9.92 -6.35
N VAL A 44 10.42 -9.71 -7.21
CA VAL A 44 11.25 -8.50 -7.19
C VAL A 44 10.63 -7.46 -8.10
N ALA A 45 10.09 -6.40 -7.50
CA ALA A 45 9.46 -5.29 -8.20
C ALA A 45 10.41 -4.09 -8.26
N HIS A 46 10.52 -3.44 -9.42
CA HIS A 46 11.19 -2.14 -9.54
C HIS A 46 10.21 -1.06 -9.98
N ILE A 47 10.21 0.07 -9.26
CA ILE A 47 9.41 1.25 -9.57
C ILE A 47 10.23 2.53 -9.38
N ASP A 48 10.00 3.53 -10.23
CA ASP A 48 10.53 4.87 -9.97
C ASP A 48 9.65 5.62 -8.98
N ARG A 49 8.32 5.47 -9.08
CA ARG A 49 7.31 6.10 -8.21
C ARG A 49 6.10 5.18 -8.03
N MET A 50 5.41 5.30 -6.89
CA MET A 50 4.17 4.58 -6.63
C MET A 50 2.97 5.30 -7.28
N THR A 51 2.53 4.82 -8.44
CA THR A 51 1.35 5.34 -9.14
C THR A 51 0.15 4.40 -8.99
N PRO A 52 -1.10 4.87 -9.21
CA PRO A 52 -2.27 3.99 -9.14
C PRO A 52 -2.19 2.79 -10.08
N GLN A 53 -1.57 2.96 -11.25
CA GLN A 53 -1.36 1.87 -12.20
C GLN A 53 -0.37 0.83 -11.65
N VAL A 54 0.77 1.30 -11.12
CA VAL A 54 1.77 0.44 -10.44
C VAL A 54 1.12 -0.33 -9.29
N VAL A 55 0.25 0.31 -8.50
CA VAL A 55 -0.47 -0.35 -7.41
C VAL A 55 -1.41 -1.44 -7.92
N ALA A 56 -2.16 -1.18 -9.00
CA ALA A 56 -3.03 -2.18 -9.61
C ALA A 56 -2.23 -3.39 -10.11
N GLU A 57 -1.11 -3.15 -10.78
CA GLU A 57 -0.22 -4.20 -11.28
C GLU A 57 0.47 -4.97 -10.14
N LEU A 58 0.93 -4.27 -9.10
CA LEU A 58 1.51 -4.89 -7.91
C LEU A 58 0.49 -5.71 -7.13
N ARG A 59 -0.77 -5.30 -7.05
CA ARG A 59 -1.82 -6.14 -6.43
C ARG A 59 -2.01 -7.42 -7.25
N GLY A 60 -2.02 -7.28 -8.57
CA GLY A 60 -2.09 -8.38 -9.54
C GLY A 60 -3.32 -9.29 -9.34
N ASP A 61 -3.42 -10.32 -10.16
CA ASP A 61 -4.44 -11.37 -10.02
C ASP A 61 -3.80 -12.75 -9.83
N GLY A 62 -4.50 -13.66 -9.17
CA GLY A 62 -4.08 -15.07 -9.06
C GLY A 62 -2.93 -15.35 -8.09
N ALA A 63 -1.96 -16.19 -8.50
CA ALA A 63 -0.88 -16.69 -7.65
C ALA A 63 0.15 -15.60 -7.26
N GLN A 64 0.41 -14.64 -8.15
CA GLN A 64 1.32 -13.51 -7.92
C GLN A 64 0.84 -12.54 -6.83
N ALA A 65 -0.48 -12.48 -6.60
CA ALA A 65 -1.05 -11.65 -5.54
C ALA A 65 -0.73 -12.18 -4.13
N ARG A 66 -0.34 -13.45 -4.01
CA ARG A 66 -0.11 -14.13 -2.72
C ARG A 66 1.36 -14.25 -2.34
N VAL A 67 2.29 -14.05 -3.27
CA VAL A 67 3.72 -14.11 -2.99
C VAL A 67 4.22 -12.83 -2.31
N PRO A 68 5.21 -12.93 -1.42
CA PRO A 68 5.84 -11.75 -0.84
C PRO A 68 6.66 -10.99 -1.89
N LYS A 69 6.72 -9.67 -1.74
CA LYS A 69 7.35 -8.78 -2.71
C LYS A 69 8.53 -8.02 -2.12
N VAL A 70 9.62 -7.91 -2.88
CA VAL A 70 10.76 -7.04 -2.61
C VAL A 70 10.67 -5.86 -3.57
N LEU A 71 10.58 -4.65 -3.04
CA LEU A 71 10.40 -3.43 -3.82
C LEU A 71 11.71 -2.63 -3.88
N LEU A 72 12.29 -2.54 -5.08
CA LEU A 72 13.32 -1.58 -5.44
C LEU A 72 12.65 -0.27 -5.87
N ALA A 73 12.70 0.75 -5.02
CA ALA A 73 12.00 2.01 -5.25
C ALA A 73 12.98 3.16 -5.50
N GLY A 74 12.68 4.00 -6.51
CA GLY A 74 13.36 5.27 -6.74
C GLY A 74 12.95 6.31 -5.70
N GLU A 75 11.70 6.74 -5.76
CA GLU A 75 11.07 7.69 -4.82
C GLU A 75 9.81 7.06 -4.20
N LEU A 76 9.64 7.27 -2.88
CA LEU A 76 8.43 6.89 -2.13
C LEU A 76 7.96 8.10 -1.32
N GLY A 77 6.68 8.42 -1.43
CA GLY A 77 5.99 9.40 -0.61
C GLY A 77 5.43 8.80 0.69
N GLU A 78 4.95 9.67 1.57
CA GLU A 78 4.48 9.31 2.92
C GLU A 78 3.34 8.26 2.94
N ASN A 79 2.46 8.27 1.93
CA ASN A 79 1.33 7.34 1.84
C ASN A 79 1.66 6.03 1.10
N ASP A 80 2.85 5.94 0.49
CA ASP A 80 3.21 4.82 -0.37
C ASP A 80 3.55 3.57 0.46
N ILE A 81 3.94 3.75 1.72
CA ILE A 81 4.32 2.66 2.61
C ILE A 81 3.12 1.80 3.00
N LEU A 82 2.00 2.41 3.39
CA LEU A 82 0.79 1.64 3.70
C LEU A 82 0.29 0.91 2.44
N THR A 83 0.33 1.58 1.30
CA THR A 83 -0.02 1.00 -0.01
C THR A 83 0.90 -0.17 -0.39
N ALA A 84 2.21 -0.05 -0.13
CA ALA A 84 3.18 -1.11 -0.35
C ALA A 84 2.90 -2.33 0.55
N VAL A 85 2.57 -2.10 1.82
CA VAL A 85 2.15 -3.16 2.76
C VAL A 85 0.88 -3.88 2.26
N GLU A 86 -0.13 -3.14 1.78
CA GLU A 86 -1.33 -3.73 1.16
C GLU A 86 -0.99 -4.60 -0.07
N CYS A 87 0.04 -4.22 -0.82
CA CYS A 87 0.54 -4.98 -1.96
C CYS A 87 1.42 -6.17 -1.55
N ARG A 88 1.55 -6.50 -0.26
CA ARG A 88 2.45 -7.54 0.28
C ARG A 88 3.93 -7.29 0.01
N VAL A 89 4.33 -6.03 -0.03
CA VAL A 89 5.75 -5.68 0.01
C VAL A 89 6.27 -5.98 1.41
N VAL A 90 7.22 -6.92 1.48
CA VAL A 90 7.86 -7.36 2.73
C VAL A 90 9.20 -6.66 2.91
N ALA A 91 9.86 -6.29 1.81
CA ALA A 91 11.11 -5.54 1.83
C ALA A 91 11.07 -4.34 0.87
N VAL A 92 11.59 -3.20 1.32
CA VAL A 92 11.77 -1.99 0.51
C VAL A 92 13.25 -1.61 0.48
N LEU A 93 13.75 -1.36 -0.73
CA LEU A 93 15.15 -1.06 -1.00
C LEU A 93 15.25 0.24 -1.82
N PRO A 94 15.93 1.29 -1.32
CA PRO A 94 16.15 2.50 -2.09
C PRO A 94 17.08 2.23 -3.26
N ARG A 95 16.61 2.40 -4.50
CA ARG A 95 17.37 2.09 -5.72
C ARG A 95 18.76 2.74 -5.73
N ALA A 96 18.85 4.00 -5.30
CA ALA A 96 20.09 4.77 -5.31
C ALA A 96 21.18 4.25 -4.35
N ARG A 97 20.82 3.42 -3.35
CA ARG A 97 21.74 2.91 -2.32
C ARG A 97 21.83 1.39 -2.29
N THR A 98 21.10 0.71 -3.18
CA THR A 98 21.03 -0.76 -3.19
C THR A 98 22.16 -1.32 -4.03
N SER A 99 22.95 -2.21 -3.43
CA SER A 99 23.92 -3.02 -4.17
C SER A 99 23.28 -4.33 -4.64
N GLY A 100 23.96 -5.01 -5.55
CA GLY A 100 23.51 -6.34 -5.99
C GLY A 100 23.43 -7.34 -4.84
N ASP A 101 24.43 -7.34 -3.95
CA ASP A 101 24.46 -8.26 -2.80
C ASP A 101 23.35 -7.94 -1.80
N SER A 102 23.09 -6.66 -1.51
CA SER A 102 22.01 -6.27 -0.60
C SER A 102 20.62 -6.64 -1.14
N LEU A 103 20.44 -6.61 -2.47
CA LEU A 103 19.21 -7.09 -3.10
C LEU A 103 19.02 -8.60 -2.89
N VAL A 104 20.08 -9.39 -3.09
CA VAL A 104 20.04 -10.84 -2.88
C VAL A 104 19.75 -11.16 -1.42
N GLU A 105 20.43 -10.49 -0.49
CA GLU A 105 20.18 -10.64 0.95
C GLU A 105 18.72 -10.32 1.30
N ALA A 106 18.16 -9.24 0.75
CA ALA A 106 16.77 -8.89 0.96
C ALA A 106 15.83 -9.99 0.46
N VAL A 107 16.02 -10.50 -0.76
CA VAL A 107 15.22 -11.59 -1.32
C VAL A 107 15.27 -12.84 -0.44
N LEU A 108 16.46 -13.24 0.00
CA LEU A 108 16.64 -14.40 0.87
C LEU A 108 16.03 -14.19 2.27
N SER A 109 16.04 -12.96 2.78
CA SER A 109 15.46 -12.62 4.09
C SER A 109 13.92 -12.69 4.11
N VAL A 110 13.28 -12.46 2.96
CA VAL A 110 11.82 -12.47 2.85
C VAL A 110 11.23 -13.87 3.00
N VAL A 111 11.95 -14.91 2.58
CA VAL A 111 11.50 -16.32 2.66
C VAL A 111 11.18 -16.76 4.10
N PRO A 112 12.03 -16.53 5.12
CA PRO A 112 11.69 -16.79 6.52
C PRO A 112 10.73 -15.75 7.13
N GLY A 113 10.11 -14.88 6.32
CA GLY A 113 9.16 -13.85 6.77
C GLY A 113 9.83 -12.65 7.42
N ARG A 114 11.12 -12.41 7.19
CA ARG A 114 11.81 -11.21 7.71
C ARG A 114 11.61 -10.06 6.73
N GLY A 115 11.06 -8.97 7.24
CA GLY A 115 10.92 -7.72 6.50
C GLY A 115 12.16 -6.85 6.60
N LEU A 116 12.37 -6.02 5.59
CA LEU A 116 13.44 -5.02 5.55
C LEU A 116 12.86 -3.68 5.11
N LEU A 117 12.99 -2.66 5.94
CA LEU A 117 12.52 -1.31 5.62
C LEU A 117 13.62 -0.30 5.98
N PRO A 118 13.87 0.72 5.14
CA PRO A 118 14.71 1.86 5.51
C PRO A 118 14.18 2.53 6.78
N ALA A 119 15.07 3.05 7.61
CA ALA A 119 14.72 3.62 8.90
C ALA A 119 13.70 4.77 8.78
N GLU A 120 13.83 5.57 7.72
CA GLU A 120 12.92 6.69 7.43
C GLU A 120 11.49 6.20 7.15
N LEU A 121 11.36 5.08 6.42
CA LEU A 121 10.06 4.50 6.07
C LEU A 121 9.46 3.70 7.23
N LEU A 122 10.31 3.11 8.09
CA LEU A 122 9.86 2.45 9.31
C LEU A 122 9.21 3.45 10.28
N GLY A 123 9.79 4.65 10.43
CA GLY A 123 9.19 5.72 11.23
C GLY A 123 7.79 6.09 10.72
N GLN A 124 7.67 6.30 9.40
CA GLN A 124 6.37 6.59 8.75
C GLN A 124 5.35 5.46 8.92
N LEU A 125 5.78 4.20 8.83
CA LEU A 125 4.90 3.05 9.08
C LEU A 125 4.41 3.03 10.53
N LEU A 126 5.31 3.22 11.49
CA LEU A 126 4.95 3.25 12.92
C LEU A 126 3.99 4.40 13.23
N ASP A 127 4.20 5.58 12.62
CA ASP A 127 3.28 6.70 12.76
C ASP A 127 1.93 6.43 12.12
N SER A 128 1.91 5.79 10.95
CA SER A 128 0.67 5.36 10.29
C SER A 128 -0.10 4.34 11.13
N VAL A 129 0.59 3.34 11.69
CA VAL A 129 -0.03 2.35 12.60
C VAL A 129 -0.50 3.01 13.89
N ARG A 130 0.26 3.96 14.44
CA ARG A 130 -0.15 4.72 15.62
C ARG A 130 -1.40 5.53 15.34
N GLN A 131 -1.54 6.13 14.16
CA GLN A 131 -2.75 6.83 13.76
C GLN A 131 -3.94 5.85 13.67
N LEU A 132 -3.74 4.68 13.06
CA LEU A 132 -4.76 3.63 12.97
C LEU A 132 -5.17 3.02 14.33
N GLN A 133 -4.26 3.00 15.31
CA GLN A 133 -4.50 2.48 16.66
C GLN A 133 -4.95 3.54 17.67
N SER A 134 -4.59 4.82 17.45
CA SER A 134 -5.12 5.95 18.22
C SER A 134 -6.53 6.31 17.76
N GLU A 135 -6.94 5.83 16.59
CA GLU A 135 -8.35 5.62 16.27
C GLU A 135 -8.86 4.41 17.09
N PRO A 136 -9.86 4.59 17.98
CA PRO A 136 -10.40 3.47 18.75
C PRO A 136 -10.87 2.35 17.80
N PRO A 137 -10.69 1.07 18.17
CA PRO A 137 -11.05 -0.05 17.31
C PRO A 137 -12.50 0.14 16.86
N ALA A 138 -12.70 0.09 15.55
CA ALA A 138 -13.99 0.23 14.91
C ALA A 138 -15.01 -0.70 15.59
N SER A 139 -15.80 -0.15 16.50
CA SER A 139 -17.07 -0.74 16.86
C SER A 139 -17.95 -0.59 15.62
N CYS A 140 -17.93 -1.59 14.75
CA CYS A 140 -19.10 -1.95 13.96
C CYS A 140 -20.22 -2.27 14.96
N GLY A 141 -20.86 -1.22 15.49
CA GLY A 141 -22.16 -1.37 16.11
C GLY A 141 -23.12 -1.91 15.04
N PRO A 142 -24.10 -2.77 15.37
CA PRO A 142 -24.99 -3.42 14.40
C PRO A 142 -25.91 -2.48 13.58
N GLY A 143 -25.58 -1.19 13.47
CA GLY A 143 -26.38 -0.18 12.77
C GLY A 143 -25.57 0.86 11.97
N SER A 144 -24.23 0.77 11.87
CA SER A 144 -23.50 1.67 10.97
C SER A 144 -23.44 1.06 9.57
N ALA A 145 -23.86 1.81 8.54
CA ALA A 145 -23.86 1.40 7.14
C ALA A 145 -22.43 1.33 6.55
N GLY A 146 -21.53 0.62 7.23
CA GLY A 146 -20.11 0.53 6.85
C GLY A 146 -19.32 1.83 7.08
N LEU A 147 -19.87 2.81 7.79
CA LEU A 147 -19.21 4.09 8.09
C LEU A 147 -18.52 4.06 9.45
N THR A 148 -17.32 4.65 9.52
CA THR A 148 -16.58 4.86 10.78
C THR A 148 -17.09 6.12 11.49
N PRO A 149 -16.91 6.26 12.82
CA PRO A 149 -17.32 7.47 13.55
C PRO A 149 -16.74 8.75 12.94
N ARG A 150 -15.47 8.69 12.52
CA ARG A 150 -14.79 9.81 11.86
C ARG A 150 -15.42 10.18 10.51
N GLU A 151 -15.77 9.18 9.70
CA GLU A 151 -16.47 9.42 8.43
C GLU A 151 -17.85 10.01 8.68
N VAL A 152 -18.57 9.56 9.72
CA VAL A 152 -19.84 10.13 10.15
C VAL A 152 -19.69 11.59 10.57
N ASP A 153 -18.66 11.93 11.35
CA ASP A 153 -18.40 13.32 11.78
C ASP A 153 -18.10 14.23 10.58
N VAL A 154 -17.27 13.76 9.65
CA VAL A 154 -16.98 14.49 8.40
C VAL A 154 -18.26 14.64 7.56
N LEU A 155 -19.05 13.59 7.39
CA LEU A 155 -20.29 13.63 6.61
C LEU A 155 -21.37 14.49 7.26
N ARG A 156 -21.43 14.57 8.60
CA ARG A 156 -22.33 15.45 9.34
C ARG A 156 -21.98 16.91 9.10
N LEU A 157 -20.71 17.28 9.24
CA LEU A 157 -20.26 18.65 8.95
C LEU A 157 -20.43 19.00 7.47
N MET A 158 -20.23 18.05 6.56
CA MET A 158 -20.55 18.24 5.14
C MET A 158 -22.05 18.45 4.90
N ALA A 159 -22.91 17.76 5.65
CA ALA A 159 -24.37 17.95 5.59
C ALA A 159 -24.80 19.31 6.16
N GLU A 160 -24.07 19.84 7.14
CA GLU A 160 -24.22 21.20 7.66
C GLU A 160 -23.72 22.28 6.69
N GLY A 161 -23.09 21.89 5.57
CA GLY A 161 -22.60 22.80 4.54
C GLY A 161 -21.17 23.28 4.74
N CYS A 162 -20.43 22.70 5.69
CA CYS A 162 -19.04 23.09 5.92
C CYS A 162 -18.13 22.69 4.75
N ASP A 163 -17.18 23.58 4.43
CA ASP A 163 -16.14 23.28 3.47
C ASP A 163 -15.01 22.44 4.09
N THR A 164 -14.01 22.08 3.30
CA THR A 164 -12.94 21.18 3.77
C THR A 164 -12.02 21.85 4.80
N ALA A 165 -11.82 23.16 4.73
CA ALA A 165 -11.01 23.91 5.68
C ALA A 165 -11.76 24.07 7.00
N GLU A 166 -13.05 24.40 6.95
CA GLU A 166 -13.90 24.49 8.13
C GLU A 166 -14.04 23.14 8.85
N ILE A 167 -14.17 22.03 8.10
CA ILE A 167 -14.17 20.69 8.68
C ILE A 167 -12.82 20.37 9.32
N ALA A 168 -11.72 20.75 8.67
CA ALA A 168 -10.38 20.53 9.19
C ALA A 168 -10.20 21.28 10.52
N ASP A 169 -10.61 22.54 10.59
CA ASP A 169 -10.55 23.34 11.81
C ASP A 169 -11.44 22.76 12.93
N LYS A 170 -12.70 22.43 12.62
CA LYS A 170 -13.65 21.88 13.60
C LYS A 170 -13.23 20.53 14.17
N LEU A 171 -12.58 19.69 13.37
CA LEU A 171 -12.12 18.36 13.78
C LEU A 171 -10.64 18.31 14.17
N CYS A 172 -9.95 19.46 14.21
CA CYS A 172 -8.51 19.55 14.45
C CYS A 172 -7.67 18.63 13.54
N TYR A 173 -8.04 18.55 12.27
CA TYR A 173 -7.35 17.81 11.22
C TYR A 173 -6.70 18.74 10.20
N SER A 174 -5.86 18.20 9.31
CA SER A 174 -5.44 18.93 8.12
C SER A 174 -6.50 18.83 7.01
N GLU A 175 -6.58 19.82 6.13
CA GLU A 175 -7.44 19.74 4.93
C GLU A 175 -7.16 18.48 4.09
N ARG A 176 -5.88 18.10 3.98
CA ARG A 176 -5.45 16.88 3.26
C ARG A 176 -6.09 15.64 3.89
N THR A 177 -6.10 15.57 5.21
CA THR A 177 -6.71 14.49 5.97
C THR A 177 -8.21 14.40 5.72
N VAL A 178 -8.92 15.54 5.68
CA VAL A 178 -10.36 15.57 5.37
C VAL A 178 -10.61 15.11 3.92
N LYS A 179 -9.82 15.59 2.95
CA LYS A 179 -9.90 15.14 1.54
C LYS A 179 -9.68 13.63 1.43
N ASN A 180 -8.68 13.09 2.13
CA ASN A 180 -8.39 11.66 2.15
C ASN A 180 -9.52 10.85 2.78
N THR A 181 -10.13 11.35 3.86
CA THR A 181 -11.28 10.68 4.50
C THR A 181 -12.46 10.58 3.54
N VAL A 182 -12.80 11.69 2.87
CA VAL A 182 -13.88 11.73 1.87
C VAL A 182 -13.56 10.86 0.66
N TYR A 183 -12.32 10.86 0.19
CA TYR A 183 -11.89 10.00 -0.92
C TYR A 183 -11.95 8.51 -0.54
N GLY A 184 -11.45 8.15 0.64
CA GLY A 184 -11.45 6.79 1.16
C GLY A 184 -12.87 6.23 1.29
N LEU A 185 -13.78 6.97 1.93
CA LEU A 185 -15.17 6.52 2.10
C LEU A 185 -15.92 6.42 0.77
N THR A 186 -15.71 7.37 -0.15
CA THR A 186 -16.39 7.34 -1.45
C THR A 186 -15.90 6.20 -2.33
N ASN A 187 -14.59 5.92 -2.32
CA ASN A 187 -14.04 4.79 -3.06
C ASN A 187 -14.47 3.45 -2.45
N ARG A 188 -14.39 3.33 -1.11
CA ARG A 188 -14.74 2.09 -0.38
C ARG A 188 -16.22 1.71 -0.52
N LEU A 189 -17.11 2.70 -0.56
CA LEU A 189 -18.56 2.50 -0.67
C LEU A 189 -19.09 2.67 -2.11
N ASN A 190 -18.20 2.83 -3.09
CA ASN A 190 -18.53 3.04 -4.50
C ASN A 190 -19.51 4.22 -4.74
N LEU A 191 -19.27 5.32 -4.03
CA LEU A 191 -20.06 6.54 -4.09
C LEU A 191 -19.47 7.50 -5.14
N ARG A 192 -20.36 8.13 -5.89
CA ARG A 192 -19.99 8.92 -7.08
C ARG A 192 -19.39 10.28 -6.77
N ASN A 193 -19.81 10.93 -5.69
CA ASN A 193 -19.39 12.28 -5.33
C ASN A 193 -19.73 12.60 -3.86
N ARG A 194 -19.27 13.77 -3.40
CA ARG A 194 -19.52 14.29 -2.04
C ARG A 194 -21.02 14.33 -1.68
N PRO A 195 -21.92 14.88 -2.54
CA PRO A 195 -23.36 14.83 -2.26
C PRO A 195 -23.92 13.41 -2.12
N HIS A 196 -23.47 12.46 -2.96
CA HIS A 196 -23.88 11.06 -2.86
C HIS A 196 -23.46 10.45 -1.52
N ALA A 197 -22.29 10.81 -0.98
CA ALA A 197 -21.87 10.34 0.32
C ALA A 197 -22.73 10.86 1.48
N VAL A 198 -23.11 12.14 1.45
CA VAL A 198 -24.04 12.72 2.42
C VAL A 198 -25.40 12.05 2.32
N ALA A 199 -25.94 11.89 1.11
CA ALA A 199 -27.22 11.23 0.87
C ALA A 199 -27.22 9.77 1.34
N TYR A 200 -26.10 9.06 1.17
CA TYR A 200 -25.93 7.69 1.66
C TYR A 200 -26.03 7.64 3.19
N ALA A 201 -25.31 8.52 3.88
CA ALA A 201 -25.32 8.59 5.35
C ALA A 201 -26.70 8.96 5.91
N MET A 202 -27.42 9.90 5.27
CA MET A 202 -28.80 10.24 5.64
C MET A 202 -29.76 9.05 5.45
N ARG A 203 -29.67 8.34 4.32
CA ARG A 203 -30.51 7.14 4.04
C ARG A 203 -30.23 6.00 5.00
N ALA A 204 -28.99 5.90 5.46
CA ALA A 204 -28.56 4.94 6.48
C ALA A 204 -28.98 5.34 7.90
N GLY A 205 -29.51 6.56 8.11
CA GLY A 205 -29.92 7.05 9.43
C GLY A 205 -28.76 7.30 10.40
N VAL A 206 -27.55 7.51 9.88
CA VAL A 206 -26.35 7.76 10.71
C VAL A 206 -26.04 9.25 10.91
N ILE A 207 -26.63 10.12 10.08
CA ILE A 207 -26.63 11.59 10.21
C ILE A 207 -28.01 12.16 9.90
#